data_AF-A0A962B1F2-F1
#
_entry.id   AF-A0A962B1F2-F1
#
_cell.length_a   1.000
_cell.length_b   1.000
_cell.length_c   1.000
_cell.angle_alpha   90.00
_cell.angle_beta   90.00
_cell.angle_gamma   90.00
#
_symmetry.space_group_name_H-M   'P 1'
#
loop_
_entity.id
_entity.type
_entity.pdbx_description
1 polymer ?
#
loop_
_entity_poly.entity_id
_entity_poly.type
_entity_poly.pdbx_seq_one_letter_code
_entity_poly.pdbx_strand_id
1 'polypeptide(L)'
;VVAPPEGNMADYMRGLERLMERSDALYLPGHGGQLEQPQRVARAFLTHRRIREQAILGCIRDGHRTIDRIVPIIYQGLDERLVRAASMSVLAHIEHLIQRQEIVTCDGAPSGLATAYEPASGR
;
A
#
# COMPACT_ATOMS: atom_id res chain seq x y z
N VAL A 1 2.68 8.37 4.62
CA VAL A 1 2.08 7.08 5.02
C VAL A 1 0.59 7.15 4.72
N VAL A 2 -0.05 6.03 4.38
CA VAL A 2 -1.52 5.91 4.31
C VAL A 2 -1.91 4.87 5.35
N ALA A 3 -2.87 5.18 6.23
CA ALA A 3 -3.20 4.35 7.39
C ALA A 3 -4.73 4.36 7.61
N PRO A 4 -5.41 3.21 7.60
CA PRO A 4 -6.83 3.11 7.92
C PRO A 4 -7.10 3.33 9.41
N PRO A 5 -8.34 3.72 9.81
CA PRO A 5 -9.47 4.01 8.94
C PRO A 5 -9.40 5.40 8.28
N GLU A 6 -8.50 6.29 8.71
CA GLU A 6 -8.46 7.68 8.25
C GLU A 6 -7.95 7.82 6.80
N GLY A 7 -7.12 6.88 6.35
CA GLY A 7 -6.52 6.84 5.03
C GLY A 7 -6.91 5.60 4.24
N ASN A 8 -7.16 5.77 2.94
CA ASN A 8 -7.51 4.71 2.02
C ASN A 8 -6.52 4.64 0.85
N MET A 9 -5.95 3.47 0.58
CA MET A 9 -4.95 3.31 -0.48
C MET A 9 -5.56 3.45 -1.88
N ALA A 10 -6.78 2.97 -2.11
CA ALA A 10 -7.45 3.12 -3.39
C ALA A 10 -7.67 4.60 -3.73
N ASP A 11 -8.09 5.40 -2.75
CA ASP A 11 -8.27 6.86 -2.91
C ASP A 11 -6.95 7.57 -3.20
N TYR A 12 -5.90 7.20 -2.46
CA TYR A 12 -4.54 7.72 -2.69
C TYR A 12 -4.03 7.42 -4.10
N MET A 13 -4.20 6.17 -4.55
CA MET A 13 -3.77 5.72 -5.89
C MET A 13 -4.55 6.46 -6.99
N ARG A 14 -5.88 6.60 -6.87
CA ARG A 14 -6.69 7.40 -7.79
C ARG A 14 -6.27 8.88 -7.79
N GLY A 15 -5.87 9.41 -6.64
CA GLY A 15 -5.33 10.77 -6.53
C GLY A 15 -4.05 10.94 -7.35
N LEU A 16 -3.12 9.99 -7.26
CA LEU A 16 -1.90 9.99 -8.08
C LEU A 16 -2.20 9.84 -9.57
N GLU A 17 -3.16 8.99 -9.94
CA GLU A 17 -3.58 8.82 -11.35
C GLU A 17 -4.19 10.11 -11.92
N ARG A 18 -5.03 10.81 -11.16
CA ARG A 18 -5.54 12.15 -11.54
C ARG A 18 -4.43 13.18 -11.70
N LEU A 19 -3.42 13.15 -10.82
CA LEU A 19 -2.24 14.01 -10.97
C LEU A 19 -1.47 13.67 -12.25
N MET A 20 -1.41 12.40 -12.64
CA MET A 20 -0.76 11.95 -13.87
C MET A 20 -1.44 12.40 -15.17
N GLU A 21 -2.73 12.72 -15.11
CA GLU A 21 -3.50 13.23 -16.27
C GLU A 21 -3.31 14.74 -16.48
N ARG A 22 -2.71 15.46 -15.53
CA ARG A 22 -2.49 16.91 -15.58
C ARG A 22 -1.17 17.27 -16.27
N SER A 23 -1.06 18.50 -16.74
CA SER A 23 0.16 19.05 -17.37
C SER A 23 0.78 20.20 -16.58
N ASP A 24 0.73 20.12 -15.25
CA ASP A 24 1.31 21.16 -14.38
C ASP A 24 2.84 21.21 -14.54
N ALA A 25 3.41 22.42 -14.46
CA ALA A 25 4.87 22.63 -14.49
C ALA A 25 5.51 22.57 -13.09
N LEU A 26 4.72 22.68 -12.02
CA LEU A 26 5.22 22.81 -10.64
C LEU A 26 4.22 22.20 -9.65
N TYR A 27 4.70 21.41 -8.68
CA TYR A 27 3.95 21.08 -7.47
C TYR A 27 4.52 21.79 -6.24
N LEU A 28 3.62 22.35 -5.42
CA LEU A 28 3.93 23.01 -4.16
C LEU A 28 3.34 22.18 -3.00
N PRO A 29 4.04 21.14 -2.54
CA PRO A 29 3.52 20.26 -1.49
C PRO A 29 3.45 20.99 -0.14
N GLY A 30 2.57 20.52 0.75
CA GLY A 30 2.48 21.07 2.11
C GLY A 30 3.73 20.85 2.96
N HIS A 31 4.59 19.92 2.57
CA HIS A 31 5.88 19.63 3.22
C HIS A 31 6.97 19.39 2.18
N GLY A 32 8.21 19.75 2.53
CA GLY A 32 9.35 19.69 1.61
C GLY A 32 9.46 20.92 0.71
N GLY A 33 10.30 20.83 -0.31
CA GLY A 33 10.48 21.89 -1.30
C GLY A 33 9.54 21.76 -2.51
N GLN A 34 9.55 22.78 -3.37
CA GLN A 34 8.85 22.75 -4.65
C GLN A 34 9.38 21.63 -5.57
N LEU A 35 8.51 21.11 -6.44
CA LEU A 35 8.83 20.02 -7.36
C LEU A 35 8.65 20.46 -8.81
N GLU A 36 9.75 20.62 -9.53
CA GLU A 36 9.80 21.08 -10.93
C GLU A 36 9.55 19.94 -11.96
N GLN A 37 9.55 18.69 -11.50
CA GLN A 37 9.24 17.51 -12.33
C GLN A 37 8.01 16.78 -11.76
N PRO A 38 6.83 17.43 -11.71
CA PRO A 38 5.65 16.91 -11.01
C PRO A 38 5.22 15.52 -11.49
N GLN A 39 5.21 15.32 -12.81
CA GLN A 39 4.81 14.05 -13.41
C GLN A 39 5.75 12.89 -13.10
N ARG A 40 7.06 13.17 -13.04
CA ARG A 40 8.05 12.17 -12.64
C ARG A 40 7.82 11.72 -11.20
N VAL A 41 7.51 12.66 -10.31
CA VAL A 41 7.26 12.37 -8.89
C VAL A 41 5.96 11.58 -8.71
N ALA A 42 4.86 12.00 -9.32
CA ALA A 42 3.59 11.29 -9.24
C ALA A 42 3.72 9.85 -9.74
N ARG A 43 4.38 9.65 -10.89
CA ARG A 43 4.69 8.32 -11.43
C ARG A 43 5.54 7.49 -10.48
N ALA A 44 6.61 8.07 -9.91
CA ALA A 44 7.48 7.36 -8.99
C ALA A 44 6.71 6.87 -7.74
N PHE A 45 5.81 7.70 -7.19
CA PHE A 45 4.96 7.29 -6.07
C PHE A 45 3.99 6.18 -6.46
N LEU A 46 3.33 6.29 -7.61
CA LEU A 46 2.41 5.27 -8.10
C LEU A 46 3.12 3.93 -8.29
N THR A 47 4.30 3.94 -8.95
CA THR A 47 5.14 2.77 -9.14
C THR A 47 5.57 2.16 -7.82
N HIS A 48 6.02 2.98 -6.86
CA HIS A 48 6.43 2.49 -5.54
C HIS A 48 5.29 1.79 -4.79
N ARG A 49 4.05 2.29 -4.89
CA ARG A 49 2.88 1.63 -4.29
C ARG A 49 2.55 0.30 -4.97
N ARG A 50 2.60 0.22 -6.29
CA ARG A 50 2.37 -1.04 -7.03
C ARG A 50 3.42 -2.10 -6.71
N ILE A 51 4.69 -1.70 -6.62
CA ILE A 51 5.78 -2.60 -6.19
C ILE A 51 5.51 -3.13 -4.77
N ARG A 52 5.04 -2.26 -3.87
CA ARG A 52 4.70 -2.67 -2.50
C ARG A 52 3.58 -3.71 -2.48
N GLU A 53 2.53 -3.52 -3.28
CA GLU A 53 1.42 -4.47 -3.40
C GLU A 53 1.87 -5.82 -3.95
N GLN A 54 2.71 -5.81 -4.99
CA GLN A 54 3.29 -7.03 -5.53
C GLN A 54 4.13 -7.79 -4.48
N ALA A 55 4.91 -7.08 -3.67
CA ALA A 55 5.68 -7.69 -2.58
C ALA A 55 4.77 -8.30 -1.51
N ILE A 56 3.69 -7.61 -1.12
CA ILE A 56 2.69 -8.12 -0.16
C ILE A 56 2.02 -9.38 -0.69
N LEU A 57 1.56 -9.34 -1.95
CA LEU A 57 0.92 -10.48 -2.61
C LEU A 57 1.87 -11.68 -2.72
N GLY A 58 3.15 -11.42 -3.02
CA GLY A 58 4.21 -12.45 -2.99
C GLY A 58 4.34 -13.10 -1.62
N CYS A 59 4.46 -12.31 -0.54
CA CYS A 59 4.55 -12.84 0.82
C CYS A 59 3.35 -13.75 1.18
N ILE A 60 2.13 -13.34 0.81
CA ILE A 60 0.92 -14.11 1.10
C ILE A 60 0.89 -15.42 0.30
N ARG A 61 1.30 -15.39 -0.97
CA ARG A 61 1.44 -16.61 -1.80
C ARG A 61 2.47 -17.58 -1.23
N ASP A 62 3.53 -17.06 -0.63
CA ASP A 62 4.57 -17.85 0.05
C ASP A 62 4.14 -18.34 1.45
N GLY A 63 2.90 -18.04 1.87
CA GLY A 63 2.31 -18.53 3.12
C GLY A 63 2.44 -17.58 4.32
N HIS A 64 2.97 -16.37 4.14
CA HIS A 64 2.98 -15.34 5.18
C HIS A 64 1.63 -14.62 5.22
N ARG A 65 0.67 -15.23 5.93
CA ARG A 65 -0.75 -14.86 5.85
C ARG A 65 -1.18 -13.71 6.75
N THR A 66 -0.33 -13.19 7.63
CA THR A 66 -0.69 -12.13 8.60
C THR A 66 0.27 -10.94 8.51
N ILE A 67 -0.21 -9.74 8.86
CA ILE A 67 0.56 -8.49 8.69
C ILE A 67 1.85 -8.49 9.52
N ASP A 68 1.81 -9.04 10.74
CA ASP A 68 3.00 -9.19 11.61
C ASP A 68 4.09 -10.08 10.98
N ARG A 69 3.71 -11.02 10.11
CA ARG A 69 4.65 -11.87 9.35
C ARG A 69 5.14 -11.20 8.07
N ILE A 70 4.32 -10.36 7.45
CA ILE A 70 4.65 -9.65 6.20
C ILE A 70 5.59 -8.46 6.46
N VAL A 71 5.35 -7.68 7.51
CA VAL A 71 6.09 -6.44 7.79
C VAL A 71 7.61 -6.65 7.87
N PRO A 72 8.15 -7.64 8.60
CA PRO A 72 9.59 -7.85 8.70
C PRO A 72 10.26 -8.21 7.36
N ILE A 73 9.53 -8.86 6.44
CA ILE A 73 10.03 -9.26 5.12
C ILE A 73 10.15 -8.03 4.21
N ILE A 74 9.12 -7.19 4.22
CA ILE A 74 9.02 -6.02 3.35
C ILE A 74 9.86 -4.84 3.88
N TYR A 75 9.94 -4.68 5.20
CA TYR A 75 10.66 -3.59 5.86
C TYR A 75 11.85 -4.16 6.65
N GLN A 76 12.84 -4.68 5.94
CA GLN A 76 14.04 -5.25 6.55
C GLN A 76 14.82 -4.17 7.33
N GLY A 77 15.23 -4.48 8.56
CA GLY A 77 15.98 -3.56 9.42
C GLY A 77 15.17 -2.38 9.96
N LEU A 78 13.84 -2.45 9.93
CA LEU A 78 12.97 -1.40 10.46
C LEU A 78 13.15 -1.24 11.99
N ASP A 79 13.29 0.01 12.44
CA ASP A 79 13.24 0.36 13.88
C ASP A 79 11.89 -0.08 14.48
N GLU A 80 11.93 -0.72 15.65
CA GLU A 80 10.76 -1.23 16.36
C GLU A 80 9.66 -0.17 16.55
N ARG A 81 10.06 1.10 16.74
CA ARG A 81 9.14 2.24 16.90
C ARG A 81 8.30 2.50 15.65
N LEU A 82 8.78 2.09 14.47
CA LEU A 82 8.11 2.29 13.18
C LEU A 82 7.23 1.10 12.76
N VAL A 83 7.32 -0.03 13.47
CA VAL A 83 6.56 -1.25 13.13
C VAL A 83 5.07 -0.96 13.06
N ARG A 84 4.53 -0.21 14.03
CA ARG A 84 3.10 0.14 14.02
C ARG A 84 2.70 0.90 12.75
N ALA A 85 3.47 1.89 12.34
CA ALA A 85 3.19 2.68 11.14
C ALA A 85 3.32 1.83 9.86
N ALA A 86 4.31 0.93 9.81
CA ALA A 86 4.47 -0.01 8.71
C ALA A 86 3.28 -0.98 8.61
N SER A 87 2.83 -1.55 9.73
CA SER A 87 1.66 -2.44 9.77
C SER A 87 0.39 -1.75 9.25
N MET A 88 0.16 -0.48 9.62
CA MET A 88 -0.98 0.29 9.10
C MET A 88 -0.86 0.54 7.60
N SER A 89 0.36 0.79 7.10
CA SER A 89 0.59 0.95 5.67
C SER A 89 0.37 -0.34 4.89
N VAL A 90 0.74 -1.50 5.46
CA VAL A 90 0.45 -2.82 4.86
C VAL A 90 -1.04 -3.09 4.85
N LEU A 91 -1.75 -2.78 5.95
CA LEU A 91 -3.21 -2.93 6.01
C LEU A 91 -3.90 -2.14 4.89
N ALA A 92 -3.51 -0.88 4.66
CA ALA A 92 -4.05 -0.05 3.59
C ALA A 92 -3.91 -0.71 2.20
N HIS A 93 -2.74 -1.31 1.94
CA HIS A 93 -2.49 -2.02 0.69
C HIS A 93 -3.30 -3.32 0.57
N ILE A 94 -3.42 -4.08 1.65
CA ILE A 94 -4.23 -5.31 1.66
C ILE A 94 -5.71 -4.98 1.39
N GLU A 95 -6.25 -3.94 2.01
CA GLU A 95 -7.63 -3.50 1.75
C GLU A 95 -7.84 -3.13 0.28
N HIS A 96 -6.87 -2.46 -0.35
CA HIS A 96 -6.92 -2.17 -1.78
C HIS A 96 -6.84 -3.43 -2.65
N LEU A 97 -6.00 -4.41 -2.29
CA LEU A 97 -5.91 -5.70 -2.97
C LEU A 97 -7.20 -6.53 -2.82
N ILE A 98 -7.87 -6.48 -1.66
CA ILE A 98 -9.18 -7.11 -1.42
C ILE A 98 -10.24 -6.47 -2.32
N GLN A 99 -10.29 -5.14 -2.41
CA GLN A 99 -11.21 -4.45 -3.33
C GLN A 99 -11.01 -4.86 -4.79
N ARG A 100 -9.76 -5.17 -5.17
CA ARG A 100 -9.39 -5.67 -6.50
C ARG A 100 -9.54 -7.18 -6.67
N GLN A 101 -10.04 -7.89 -5.65
CA GLN A 101 -10.25 -9.34 -5.65
C GLN A 101 -8.96 -10.15 -5.90
N GLU A 102 -7.80 -9.61 -5.50
CA GLU A 102 -6.51 -10.32 -5.61
C GLU A 102 -6.16 -11.10 -4.33
N ILE A 103 -6.75 -10.69 -3.20
CA ILE A 103 -6.60 -11.29 -1.86
C ILE A 103 -8.00 -11.42 -1.24
N VAL A 104 -8.18 -12.42 -0.40
CA VAL A 104 -9.36 -12.61 0.45
C VAL A 104 -8.96 -12.76 1.92
N THR A 105 -9.89 -12.51 2.83
CA THR A 105 -9.71 -12.84 4.25
C THR A 105 -10.04 -14.31 4.50
N CYS A 106 -9.31 -14.95 5.41
CA CYS A 106 -9.69 -16.28 5.90
C CYS A 106 -11.03 -16.17 6.65
N ASP A 107 -11.92 -17.12 6.42
CA ASP A 107 -13.19 -17.27 7.16
C ASP A 107 -14.15 -16.05 7.10
N GLY A 108 -13.99 -15.18 6.10
CA GLY A 108 -14.87 -14.02 5.91
C GLY A 108 -14.74 -12.93 6.98
N ALA A 109 -13.68 -12.97 7.80
CA ALA A 109 -13.39 -11.94 8.79
C ALA A 109 -13.18 -10.55 8.14
N PRO A 110 -13.49 -9.44 8.83
CA PRO A 110 -13.10 -8.12 8.36
C PRO A 110 -11.57 -7.98 8.27
N SER A 111 -11.09 -7.13 7.36
CA SER A 111 -9.65 -6.81 7.27
C SER A 111 -9.16 -6.17 8.57
N GLY A 112 -7.99 -6.59 9.03
CA GLY A 112 -7.43 -6.12 10.30
C GLY A 112 -6.01 -6.65 10.53
N LEU A 113 -5.32 -6.08 11.51
CA LEU A 113 -3.90 -6.36 11.74
C LEU A 113 -3.59 -7.82 12.14
N ALA A 114 -4.55 -8.48 12.78
CA ALA A 114 -4.45 -9.88 13.18
C ALA A 114 -5.18 -10.82 12.20
N THR A 115 -5.80 -10.29 11.15
CA THR A 115 -6.55 -11.09 10.18
C THR A 115 -5.58 -11.89 9.32
N ALA A 116 -5.92 -13.15 9.07
CA ALA A 116 -5.20 -13.99 8.11
C ALA A 116 -5.78 -13.78 6.69
N TYR A 117 -4.90 -13.75 5.71
CA TYR A 117 -5.21 -13.46 4.31
C TYR A 117 -4.76 -14.61 3.41
N GLU A 118 -5.49 -14.82 2.32
CA GLU A 118 -5.16 -15.80 1.29
C GLU A 118 -5.16 -15.13 -0.09
N PRO A 119 -4.37 -15.62 -1.06
CA PRO A 119 -4.56 -15.23 -2.45
C PRO A 119 -5.99 -15.57 -2.87
N ALA A 120 -6.64 -14.71 -3.66
CA ALA A 120 -7.89 -15.11 -4.29
C ALA A 120 -7.63 -16.33 -5.20
N SER A 121 -8.38 -17.41 -5.00
CA SER A 121 -8.32 -18.60 -5.87
C SER A 121 -8.57 -18.17 -7.32
N GLY A 122 -7.57 -18.38 -8.18
CA GLY A 122 -7.59 -17.89 -9.55
C GLY A 122 -8.82 -18.33 -10.34
N ARG A 123 -9.34 -17.43 -11.17
CA ARG A 123 -9.86 -17.79 -12.49
C ARG A 123 -8.68 -18.11 -13.41
#